data_AF-A0A0U1CYL3-F1
#
_entry.id   AF-A0A0U1CYL3-F1
#
_cell.length_a   1.000
_cell.length_b   1.000
_cell.length_c   1.000
_cell.angle_alpha   90.00
_cell.angle_beta   90.00
_cell.angle_gamma   90.00
#
_symmetry.space_group_name_H-M   'P 1'
#
loop_
_entity.id
_entity.type
_entity.pdbx_description
1 polymer ?
#
loop_
_entity_poly.entity_id
_entity_poly.type
_entity_poly.pdbx_seq_one_letter_code
_entity_poly.pdbx_strand_id
1 'polypeptide(L)'
;MAKGRLRRRLAAIDSNLTSRPDAALVDVLRIPEPFVSPARKIFMRVLYAMGALFAAVLIVYADRYGYRDNDSVPDANNPLSFLDCLYYATVSLSTTGYGDITPYTDSARLVNVIIITPLRVAFLIVLIGTTVETLTTQSRQALKIQRWRNKVRNHTVVVGYGTKGRTAVAAMVGDEVSPADIVVVDENAAALERAKGAGLVTVHGDATNSSVLRLAGAQHAKSIIVAADNDASAVLVTLTARELAPKAKIIAAVRESDNLHLLKQSGADSTVVSSETAGRLLGIATQTPSVVEMMEDLLTPDAGFAIAEREVTPKEEGGSPRHLHDIVLGVVREGRLVRVDAPEVDALEAGDRLLYIRSRRTPSDDSRRAGAQRPGDDATPHLRPAQRASALAGRRRPGRRPAYRHRCRDRGVAGRVAAAGRPAQPGTDLRWSGGAGQGVQLGRRQAA
;
A
#
# COMPACT_ATOMS: atom_id res chain seq x y z
N MET A 1 48.94 3.74 3.09
CA MET A 1 47.97 4.63 3.77
C MET A 1 46.89 5.26 2.86
N ALA A 2 47.00 5.22 1.53
CA ALA A 2 46.01 5.83 0.60
C ALA A 2 44.65 5.07 0.49
N LYS A 3 44.64 3.75 0.67
CA LYS A 3 43.42 2.89 0.58
C LYS A 3 42.36 3.23 1.64
N GLY A 4 42.78 3.70 2.83
CA GLY A 4 41.88 4.06 3.93
C GLY A 4 41.18 5.41 3.76
N ARG A 5 41.86 6.40 3.14
CA ARG A 5 41.27 7.72 2.84
C ARG A 5 40.26 7.65 1.70
N LEU A 6 40.50 6.81 0.69
CA LEU A 6 39.57 6.63 -0.43
C LEU A 6 38.28 5.93 0.03
N ARG A 7 38.39 4.89 0.89
CA ARG A 7 37.23 4.25 1.52
C ARG A 7 36.41 5.20 2.39
N ARG A 8 37.06 6.09 3.16
CA ARG A 8 36.36 7.12 3.96
C ARG A 8 35.71 8.20 3.09
N ARG A 9 36.32 8.59 1.96
CA ARG A 9 35.73 9.53 1.00
C ARG A 9 34.57 8.91 0.21
N LEU A 10 34.66 7.65 -0.19
CA LEU A 10 33.57 6.92 -0.83
C LEU A 10 32.40 6.67 0.14
N ALA A 11 32.69 6.33 1.40
CA ALA A 11 31.67 6.28 2.46
C ALA A 11 31.02 7.66 2.72
N ALA A 12 31.76 8.76 2.56
CA ALA A 12 31.23 10.11 2.66
C ALA A 12 30.36 10.51 1.44
N ILE A 13 30.60 9.94 0.25
CA ILE A 13 29.76 10.15 -0.94
C ILE A 13 28.46 9.33 -0.84
N ASP A 14 28.53 8.08 -0.37
CA ASP A 14 27.35 7.24 -0.05
C ASP A 14 26.50 7.85 1.09
N SER A 15 27.15 8.64 1.96
CA SER A 15 26.47 9.36 3.03
C SER A 15 25.62 10.55 2.54
N ASN A 16 25.81 11.08 1.32
CA ASN A 16 25.14 12.32 0.88
C ASN A 16 23.63 12.23 0.63
N LEU A 17 23.03 11.04 0.75
CA LEU A 17 21.58 10.83 0.75
C LEU A 17 21.05 10.42 2.13
N THR A 18 21.87 9.78 2.96
CA THR A 18 21.53 9.40 4.35
C THR A 18 21.83 10.50 5.38
N SER A 19 22.66 11.49 5.03
CA SER A 19 23.02 12.67 5.84
C SER A 19 22.24 13.92 5.46
N ARG A 20 21.34 13.84 4.46
CA ARG A 20 20.44 14.96 4.16
C ARG A 20 19.56 15.20 5.38
N PRO A 21 19.32 16.47 5.76
CA PRO A 21 18.43 16.78 6.87
C PRO A 21 17.09 16.09 6.62
N ASP A 22 16.49 15.48 7.66
CA ASP A 22 15.27 14.67 7.55
C ASP A 22 14.10 15.42 6.86
N ALA A 23 14.14 16.75 6.82
CA ALA A 23 13.25 17.61 6.04
C ALA A 23 13.31 17.37 4.51
N ALA A 24 14.45 16.95 3.96
CA ALA A 24 14.63 16.62 2.54
C ALA A 24 14.17 15.20 2.17
N LEU A 25 13.83 14.37 3.17
CA LEU A 25 13.32 13.01 2.99
C LEU A 25 11.78 12.93 3.00
N VAL A 26 11.10 14.05 3.29
CA VAL A 26 9.63 14.15 3.32
C VAL A 26 9.00 13.85 1.95
N ASP A 27 9.73 14.08 0.87
CA ASP A 27 9.29 13.74 -0.49
C ASP A 27 9.71 12.33 -0.93
N VAL A 28 10.54 11.66 -0.13
CA VAL A 28 11.22 10.40 -0.50
C VAL A 28 10.71 9.22 0.31
N LEU A 29 10.36 9.36 1.59
CA LEU A 29 9.83 8.28 2.42
C LEU A 29 8.50 8.70 3.03
N ARG A 30 7.42 7.96 2.75
CA ARG A 30 6.09 8.20 3.30
C ARG A 30 5.60 7.01 4.11
N ILE A 31 5.17 7.28 5.33
CA ILE A 31 4.55 6.31 6.23
C ILE A 31 3.03 6.53 6.14
N PRO A 32 2.20 5.48 6.05
CA PRO A 32 0.75 5.63 6.01
C PRO A 32 0.25 6.36 7.26
N GLU A 33 -0.56 7.40 7.08
CA GLU A 33 -1.26 8.05 8.19
C GLU A 33 -2.75 7.70 8.14
N PRO A 34 -3.41 7.44 9.29
CA PRO A 34 -4.86 7.39 9.31
C PRO A 34 -5.41 8.74 8.86
N PHE A 35 -6.20 8.75 7.79
CA PHE A 35 -6.73 9.96 7.17
C PHE A 35 -7.71 10.65 8.13
N VAL A 36 -7.24 11.64 8.88
CA VAL A 36 -8.10 12.52 9.68
C VAL A 36 -8.40 13.74 8.84
N SER A 37 -9.65 13.93 8.42
CA SER A 37 -10.03 15.00 7.49
C SER A 37 -9.60 16.39 8.03
N PRO A 38 -8.81 17.16 7.26
CA PRO A 38 -8.39 18.51 7.65
C PRO A 38 -9.58 19.41 7.99
N ALA A 39 -10.68 19.25 7.24
CA ALA A 39 -11.93 19.96 7.48
C ALA A 39 -12.53 19.69 8.87
N ARG A 40 -12.51 18.44 9.36
CA ARG A 40 -13.04 18.11 10.70
C ARG A 40 -12.16 18.68 11.81
N LYS A 41 -10.85 18.72 11.62
CA LYS A 41 -9.92 19.36 12.56
C LYS A 41 -10.14 20.87 12.62
N ILE A 42 -10.31 21.53 11.48
CA ILE A 42 -10.62 22.97 11.39
C ILE A 42 -11.98 23.26 12.03
N PHE A 43 -13.01 22.46 11.69
CA PHE A 43 -14.36 22.62 12.22
C PHE A 43 -14.41 22.49 13.76
N MET A 44 -13.79 21.46 14.32
CA MET A 44 -13.74 21.28 15.78
C MET A 44 -12.97 22.41 16.48
N ARG A 45 -11.96 23.00 15.83
CA ARG A 45 -11.22 24.15 16.37
C ARG A 45 -12.03 25.43 16.36
N VAL A 46 -12.71 25.72 15.24
CA VAL A 46 -13.64 26.85 15.15
C VAL A 46 -14.72 26.70 16.21
N LEU A 47 -15.23 25.48 16.43
CA LEU A 47 -16.19 25.19 17.49
C LEU A 47 -15.63 25.47 18.89
N TYR A 48 -14.39 25.08 19.20
CA TYR A 48 -13.76 25.41 20.49
C TYR A 48 -13.49 26.91 20.66
N ALA A 49 -13.06 27.62 19.61
CA ALA A 49 -12.84 29.06 19.65
C ALA A 49 -14.15 29.83 19.83
N MET A 50 -15.20 29.44 19.11
CA MET A 50 -16.56 29.97 19.29
C MET A 50 -17.11 29.64 20.68
N GLY A 51 -16.84 28.44 21.20
CA GLY A 51 -17.22 28.04 22.56
C GLY A 51 -16.52 28.89 23.63
N ALA A 52 -15.22 29.17 23.47
CA ALA A 52 -14.47 30.03 24.37
C ALA A 52 -14.96 31.49 24.32
N LEU A 53 -15.24 32.01 23.12
CA LEU A 53 -15.85 33.33 22.95
C LEU A 53 -17.23 33.39 23.63
N PHE A 54 -18.09 32.42 23.36
CA PHE A 54 -19.42 32.36 23.95
C PHE A 54 -19.38 32.26 25.48
N ALA A 55 -18.46 31.46 26.02
CA ALA A 55 -18.25 31.38 27.47
C ALA A 55 -17.83 32.73 28.06
N ALA A 56 -16.91 33.47 27.43
CA ALA A 56 -16.51 34.81 27.87
C ALA A 56 -17.69 35.78 27.86
N VAL A 57 -18.52 35.76 26.80
CA VAL A 57 -19.72 36.60 26.70
C VAL A 57 -20.68 36.30 27.85
N LEU A 58 -20.91 35.03 28.16
CA LEU A 58 -21.83 34.63 29.23
C LEU A 58 -21.31 35.04 30.61
N ILE A 59 -20.00 34.93 30.85
CA ILE A 59 -19.37 35.37 32.09
C ILE A 59 -19.50 36.89 32.25
N VAL A 60 -19.18 37.67 31.20
CA VAL A 60 -19.29 39.13 31.23
C VAL A 60 -20.76 39.57 31.37
N TYR A 61 -21.68 38.88 30.70
CA TYR A 61 -23.11 39.16 30.81
C TYR A 61 -23.67 38.88 32.21
N ALA A 62 -23.16 37.86 32.89
CA ALA A 62 -23.52 37.57 34.29
C ALA A 62 -22.99 38.64 35.25
N ASP A 63 -21.82 39.22 34.96
CA ASP A 63 -21.16 40.25 35.77
C ASP A 63 -21.35 41.68 35.21
N ARG A 64 -22.35 41.88 34.35
CA ARG A 64 -22.58 43.13 33.57
C ARG A 64 -22.70 44.42 34.38
N TYR A 65 -23.07 44.32 35.67
CA TYR A 65 -23.18 45.46 36.59
C TYR A 65 -21.81 45.95 37.09
N GLY A 66 -20.76 45.14 36.92
CA GLY A 66 -19.39 45.43 37.33
C GLY A 66 -18.54 46.15 36.28
N TYR A 67 -19.11 46.40 35.10
CA TYR A 67 -18.47 47.04 33.96
C TYR A 67 -19.10 48.39 33.67
N ARG A 68 -18.30 49.30 33.13
CA ARG A 68 -18.72 50.63 32.73
C ARG A 68 -18.22 50.93 31.33
N ASP A 69 -19.12 51.45 30.52
CA ASP A 69 -18.79 52.10 29.25
C ASP A 69 -18.44 53.57 29.54
N ASN A 70 -17.30 54.01 28.99
CA ASN A 70 -16.75 55.34 29.22
C ASN A 70 -17.39 56.42 28.34
N ASP A 71 -17.99 56.03 27.21
CA ASP A 71 -18.57 56.96 26.22
C ASP A 71 -20.06 57.25 26.48
N SER A 72 -20.73 56.45 27.31
CA SER A 72 -22.13 56.64 27.68
C SER A 72 -22.30 57.36 29.02
N VAL A 73 -23.38 58.16 29.14
CA VAL A 73 -23.71 58.92 30.34
C VAL A 73 -23.90 57.93 31.51
N PRO A 74 -23.22 58.11 32.66
CA PRO A 74 -23.30 57.18 33.78
C PRO A 74 -24.70 57.19 34.38
N ASP A 75 -25.52 56.24 33.95
CA ASP A 75 -26.82 55.95 34.56
C ASP A 75 -26.72 54.62 35.30
N ALA A 76 -26.96 54.65 36.62
CA ALA A 76 -26.84 53.49 37.50
C ALA A 76 -27.85 52.37 37.17
N ASN A 77 -28.85 52.68 36.33
CA ASN A 77 -29.93 51.76 35.96
C ASN A 77 -29.80 51.12 34.57
N ASN A 78 -28.73 51.39 33.81
CA ASN A 78 -28.55 50.82 32.48
C ASN A 78 -27.32 49.90 32.41
N PRO A 79 -27.45 48.60 32.76
CA PRO A 79 -26.34 47.66 32.62
C PRO A 79 -25.98 47.42 31.15
N LEU A 80 -24.76 46.93 30.90
CA LEU A 80 -24.31 46.58 29.55
C LEU A 80 -25.32 45.66 28.83
N SER A 81 -25.60 45.98 27.57
CA SER A 81 -26.43 45.13 26.73
C SER A 81 -25.68 43.85 26.36
N PHE A 82 -26.41 42.84 25.86
CA PHE A 82 -25.77 41.62 25.35
C PHE A 82 -24.78 41.90 24.22
N LEU A 83 -25.08 42.89 23.37
CA LEU A 83 -24.20 43.32 22.29
C LEU A 83 -22.90 43.93 22.83
N ASP A 84 -22.98 44.72 23.90
CA ASP A 84 -21.80 45.34 24.52
C ASP A 84 -20.93 44.28 25.21
N CYS A 85 -21.54 43.25 25.80
CA CYS A 85 -20.82 42.10 26.36
C CYS A 85 -20.13 41.27 25.27
N LEU A 86 -20.79 41.07 24.12
CA LEU A 86 -20.20 40.39 22.96
C LEU A 86 -19.04 41.20 22.36
N TYR A 87 -19.21 42.52 22.25
CA TYR A 87 -18.18 43.43 21.79
C TYR A 87 -16.96 43.39 22.73
N TYR A 88 -17.16 43.59 24.03
CA TYR A 88 -16.09 43.55 25.03
C TYR A 88 -15.34 42.21 25.02
N ALA A 89 -16.06 41.09 25.01
CA ALA A 89 -15.45 39.76 25.00
C ALA A 89 -14.61 39.53 23.73
N THR A 90 -15.11 39.96 22.57
CA THR A 90 -14.39 39.83 21.30
C THR A 90 -13.10 40.65 21.32
N VAL A 91 -13.18 41.93 21.69
CA VAL A 91 -12.05 42.88 21.75
C VAL A 91 -11.00 42.47 22.79
N SER A 92 -11.46 41.90 23.91
CA SER A 92 -10.58 41.45 25.00
C SER A 92 -9.89 40.12 24.66
N LEU A 93 -10.62 39.14 24.11
CA LEU A 93 -10.06 37.84 23.71
C LEU A 93 -9.13 37.96 22.49
N SER A 94 -9.43 38.87 21.56
CA SER A 94 -8.55 39.20 20.42
C SER A 94 -7.30 39.97 20.84
N THR A 95 -7.15 40.32 22.12
CA THR A 95 -6.07 41.16 22.66
C THR A 95 -5.99 42.56 22.02
N THR A 96 -7.09 43.05 21.45
CA THR A 96 -7.14 44.40 20.86
C THR A 96 -7.26 45.46 21.96
N GLY A 97 -8.19 45.26 22.90
CA GLY A 97 -8.30 46.06 24.14
C GLY A 97 -8.45 47.57 23.93
N TYR A 98 -9.50 48.02 23.24
CA TYR A 98 -9.74 49.45 22.98
C TYR A 98 -9.88 50.30 24.25
N GLY A 99 -10.38 49.72 25.35
CA GLY A 99 -10.46 50.39 26.66
C GLY A 99 -11.67 51.31 26.83
N ASP A 100 -12.62 51.24 25.92
CA ASP A 100 -13.93 51.90 25.96
C ASP A 100 -14.86 51.30 27.02
N ILE A 101 -14.91 49.96 27.10
CA ILE A 101 -15.60 49.22 28.16
C ILE A 101 -14.57 48.65 29.14
N THR A 102 -14.70 48.97 30.42
CA THR A 102 -13.73 48.54 31.45
C THR A 102 -14.40 48.01 32.73
N PRO A 103 -13.80 47.00 33.39
CA PRO A 103 -14.25 46.56 34.70
C PRO A 103 -13.88 47.60 35.77
N TYR A 104 -14.89 48.19 36.41
CA TYR A 104 -14.68 49.23 37.42
C TYR A 104 -14.76 48.68 38.86
N THR A 105 -15.54 47.63 39.08
CA THR A 105 -15.67 46.98 40.39
C THR A 105 -14.51 46.02 40.68
N ASP A 106 -14.18 45.85 41.97
CA ASP A 106 -13.13 44.92 42.40
C ASP A 106 -13.47 43.46 42.05
N SER A 107 -14.75 43.09 42.09
CA SER A 107 -15.23 41.76 41.65
C SER A 107 -15.01 41.54 40.16
N ALA A 108 -15.36 42.51 39.31
CA ALA A 108 -15.19 42.37 37.85
C ALA A 108 -13.73 42.36 37.42
N ARG A 109 -12.87 43.10 38.14
CA ARG A 109 -11.41 43.03 37.95
C ARG A 109 -10.87 41.65 38.29
N LEU A 110 -11.31 41.07 39.40
CA LEU A 110 -10.90 39.74 39.82
C LEU A 110 -11.32 38.66 38.81
N VAL A 111 -12.57 38.71 38.32
CA VAL A 111 -13.08 37.81 37.28
C VAL A 111 -12.27 37.94 35.99
N ASN A 112 -11.90 39.16 35.59
CA ASN A 112 -11.06 39.37 34.41
C ASN A 112 -9.66 38.76 34.53
N VAL A 113 -9.04 38.89 35.70
CA VAL A 113 -7.70 38.35 35.95
C VAL A 113 -7.73 36.82 36.04
N ILE A 114 -8.68 36.25 36.76
CA ILE A 114 -8.70 34.79 37.03
C ILE A 114 -9.35 34.00 35.90
N ILE A 115 -10.33 34.55 35.18
CA ILE A 115 -11.13 33.79 34.23
C ILE A 115 -10.93 34.29 32.79
N ILE A 116 -11.13 35.58 32.52
CA ILE A 116 -11.03 36.11 31.14
C ILE A 116 -9.58 36.04 30.63
N THR A 117 -8.58 36.27 31.49
CA THR A 117 -7.16 36.24 31.08
C THR A 117 -6.69 34.85 30.64
N PRO A 118 -6.94 33.76 31.39
CA PRO A 118 -6.65 32.40 30.89
C PRO A 118 -7.46 32.05 29.65
N LEU A 119 -8.73 32.45 29.57
CA LEU A 119 -9.59 32.20 28.42
C LEU A 119 -9.08 32.91 27.16
N ARG A 120 -8.54 34.12 27.30
CA ARG A 120 -7.85 34.90 26.26
C ARG A 120 -6.60 34.19 25.76
N VAL A 121 -5.77 33.66 26.66
CA VAL A 121 -4.59 32.87 26.27
C VAL A 121 -5.01 31.61 25.51
N ALA A 122 -6.04 30.89 25.99
CA ALA A 122 -6.56 29.71 25.31
C ALA A 122 -7.13 30.04 23.92
N PHE A 123 -7.90 31.13 23.80
CA PHE A 123 -8.43 31.62 22.53
C PHE A 123 -7.31 31.94 21.52
N LEU A 124 -6.28 32.66 21.96
CA LEU A 124 -5.11 32.96 21.12
C LEU A 124 -4.33 31.69 20.73
N ILE A 125 -4.16 30.72 21.63
CA ILE A 125 -3.51 29.44 21.30
C ILE A 125 -4.30 28.69 20.22
N VAL A 126 -5.64 28.67 20.31
CA VAL A 126 -6.48 28.01 19.30
C VAL A 126 -6.44 28.76 17.97
N LEU A 127 -6.36 30.10 17.99
CA LEU A 127 -6.31 30.94 16.79
C LEU A 127 -4.92 30.91 16.12
N ILE A 128 -3.86 31.27 16.85
CA ILE A 128 -2.47 31.41 16.39
C ILE A 128 -1.77 30.05 16.28
N GLY A 129 -2.08 29.10 17.17
CA GLY A 129 -1.44 27.78 17.19
C GLY A 129 -1.63 26.99 15.89
N THR A 130 -2.61 27.37 15.05
CA THR A 130 -2.85 26.77 13.73
C THR A 130 -1.77 27.13 12.70
N THR A 131 -1.29 28.38 12.68
CA THR A 131 -0.22 28.82 11.77
C THR A 131 1.09 28.11 12.08
N VAL A 132 1.37 27.90 13.37
CA VAL A 132 2.57 27.17 13.80
C VAL A 132 2.45 25.68 13.47
N GLU A 133 1.26 25.09 13.62
CA GLU A 133 1.07 23.65 13.38
C GLU A 133 1.07 23.28 11.89
N THR A 134 0.61 24.16 11.00
CA THR A 134 0.70 23.96 9.54
C THR A 134 2.12 24.18 9.01
N LEU A 135 2.85 25.17 9.56
CA LEU A 135 4.25 25.44 9.22
C LEU A 135 5.24 24.37 9.74
N THR A 136 4.86 23.56 10.73
CA THR A 136 5.74 22.54 11.36
C THR A 136 5.49 21.10 10.90
N THR A 137 4.65 20.89 9.88
CA THR A 137 4.37 19.56 9.31
C THR A 137 5.63 18.83 8.86
N GLN A 138 6.59 19.54 8.25
CA GLN A 138 7.88 18.97 7.84
C GLN A 138 8.72 18.45 9.02
N SER A 139 8.73 19.16 10.16
CA SER A 139 9.51 18.76 11.35
C SER A 139 8.93 17.52 12.04
N ARG A 140 7.61 17.35 12.06
CA ARG A 140 6.97 16.15 12.64
C ARG A 140 7.15 14.93 11.74
N GLN A 141 7.09 15.08 10.42
CA GLN A 141 7.33 13.96 9.50
C GLN A 141 8.78 13.49 9.53
N ALA A 142 9.74 14.41 9.60
CA ALA A 142 11.15 14.12 9.84
C ALA A 142 11.36 13.24 11.10
N LEU A 143 10.80 13.64 12.24
CA LEU A 143 10.89 12.87 13.49
C LEU A 143 10.20 11.50 13.41
N LYS A 144 9.09 11.38 12.68
CA LYS A 144 8.41 10.09 12.45
C LYS A 144 9.25 9.15 11.60
N ILE A 145 9.82 9.65 10.51
CA ILE A 145 10.75 8.92 9.63
C ILE A 145 11.93 8.41 10.43
N GLN A 146 12.55 9.27 11.24
CA GLN A 146 13.69 8.90 12.08
C GLN A 146 13.32 7.78 13.09
N ARG A 147 12.17 7.91 13.76
CA ARG A 147 11.68 6.88 14.69
C ARG A 147 11.37 5.55 13.99
N TRP A 148 10.75 5.59 12.81
CA TRP A 148 10.44 4.40 12.03
C TRP A 148 11.72 3.68 11.59
N ARG A 149 12.71 4.41 11.04
CA ARG A 149 14.02 3.84 10.65
C ARG A 149 14.73 3.13 11.81
N ASN A 150 14.62 3.68 13.01
CA ASN A 150 15.23 3.08 14.20
C ASN A 150 14.52 1.80 14.68
N LYS A 151 13.23 1.64 14.37
CA LYS A 151 12.42 0.51 14.85
C LYS A 151 12.17 -0.58 13.79
N VAL A 152 12.15 -0.23 12.51
CA VAL A 152 11.77 -1.16 11.45
C VAL A 152 12.80 -2.27 11.32
N ARG A 153 12.37 -3.52 11.57
CA ARG A 153 13.19 -4.72 11.53
C ARG A 153 12.30 -5.88 11.08
N ASN A 154 12.88 -6.92 10.48
CA ASN A 154 12.17 -8.13 10.05
C ASN A 154 11.02 -7.89 9.06
N HIS A 155 11.08 -6.78 8.31
CA HIS A 155 10.12 -6.40 7.30
C HIS A 155 10.50 -6.93 5.90
N THR A 156 9.58 -6.85 4.96
CA THR A 156 9.82 -7.15 3.54
C THR A 156 9.98 -5.87 2.75
N VAL A 157 11.05 -5.76 1.97
CA VAL A 157 11.24 -4.67 1.00
C VAL A 157 10.84 -5.16 -0.38
N VAL A 158 9.97 -4.44 -1.07
CA VAL A 158 9.53 -4.73 -2.44
C VAL A 158 10.04 -3.61 -3.35
N VAL A 159 10.93 -3.96 -4.26
CA VAL A 159 11.48 -3.05 -5.26
C VAL A 159 10.67 -3.17 -6.55
N GLY A 160 10.02 -2.07 -6.95
CA GLY A 160 9.10 -1.99 -8.06
C GLY A 160 7.66 -2.35 -7.65
N TYR A 161 6.72 -1.44 -7.89
CA TYR A 161 5.28 -1.54 -7.65
C TYR A 161 4.45 -1.42 -8.95
N GLY A 162 5.04 -1.97 -10.01
CA GLY A 162 4.36 -2.32 -11.26
C GLY A 162 3.40 -3.50 -11.09
N THR A 163 3.17 -4.26 -12.16
CA THR A 163 2.27 -5.42 -12.10
C THR A 163 2.81 -6.52 -11.19
N LYS A 164 4.08 -6.89 -11.36
CA LYS A 164 4.73 -7.96 -10.60
C LYS A 164 4.75 -7.68 -9.09
N GLY A 165 5.26 -6.50 -8.70
CA GLY A 165 5.35 -6.12 -7.28
C GLY A 165 4.00 -5.91 -6.61
N ARG A 166 3.03 -5.31 -7.31
CA ARG A 166 1.67 -5.11 -6.74
C ARG A 166 0.97 -6.44 -6.49
N THR A 167 1.04 -7.38 -7.43
CA THR A 167 0.45 -8.71 -7.26
C THR A 167 1.16 -9.49 -6.16
N ALA A 168 2.49 -9.40 -6.07
CA ALA A 168 3.25 -10.00 -4.96
C ALA A 168 2.84 -9.44 -3.60
N VAL A 169 2.65 -8.11 -3.49
CA VAL A 169 2.17 -7.48 -2.26
C VAL A 169 0.74 -7.90 -1.92
N ALA A 170 -0.17 -7.95 -2.91
CA ALA A 170 -1.53 -8.42 -2.69
C ALA A 170 -1.56 -9.86 -2.18
N ALA A 171 -0.75 -10.74 -2.75
CA ALA A 171 -0.61 -12.13 -2.29
C ALA A 171 -0.08 -12.20 -0.84
N MET A 172 0.96 -11.41 -0.50
CA MET A 172 1.48 -11.36 0.87
C MET A 172 0.43 -10.88 1.88
N VAL A 173 -0.34 -9.83 1.53
CA VAL A 173 -1.40 -9.31 2.41
C VAL A 173 -2.55 -10.32 2.56
N GLY A 174 -2.87 -11.06 1.50
CA GLY A 174 -3.84 -12.18 1.55
C GLY A 174 -3.38 -13.33 2.46
N ASP A 175 -2.06 -13.56 2.55
CA ASP A 175 -1.43 -14.51 3.48
C ASP A 175 -1.18 -13.91 4.88
N GLU A 176 -1.98 -12.92 5.30
CA GLU A 176 -1.98 -12.30 6.63
C GLU A 176 -0.69 -11.53 6.99
N VAL A 177 0.14 -11.15 6.00
CA VAL A 177 1.26 -10.23 6.24
C VAL A 177 0.73 -8.81 6.46
N SER A 178 1.11 -8.20 7.58
CA SER A 178 0.74 -6.82 7.89
C SER A 178 1.26 -5.84 6.83
N PRO A 179 0.42 -4.96 6.26
CA PRO A 179 0.87 -3.93 5.32
C PRO A 179 1.95 -2.99 5.89
N ALA A 180 2.00 -2.82 7.22
CA ALA A 180 3.02 -2.02 7.89
C ALA A 180 4.42 -2.64 7.86
N ASP A 181 4.50 -3.96 7.65
CA ASP A 181 5.76 -4.71 7.54
C ASP A 181 6.23 -4.84 6.08
N ILE A 182 5.58 -4.12 5.16
CA ILE A 182 5.94 -4.09 3.74
C ILE A 182 6.35 -2.66 3.36
N VAL A 183 7.57 -2.55 2.84
CA VAL A 183 8.14 -1.29 2.34
C VAL A 183 8.31 -1.38 0.84
N VAL A 184 7.69 -0.47 0.11
CA VAL A 184 7.72 -0.42 -1.34
C VAL A 184 8.70 0.66 -1.80
N VAL A 185 9.59 0.32 -2.74
CA VAL A 185 10.52 1.26 -3.39
C VAL A 185 10.19 1.36 -4.87
N ASP A 186 9.96 2.57 -5.39
CA ASP A 186 9.68 2.79 -6.82
C ASP A 186 10.06 4.22 -7.23
N GLU A 187 10.40 4.43 -8.50
CA GLU A 187 10.65 5.76 -9.08
C GLU A 187 9.35 6.43 -9.55
N ASN A 188 8.30 5.65 -9.80
CA ASN A 188 7.03 6.13 -10.31
C ASN A 188 6.13 6.61 -9.17
N ALA A 189 5.95 7.93 -9.05
CA ALA A 189 5.07 8.55 -8.07
C ALA A 189 3.63 8.01 -8.09
N ALA A 190 3.08 7.69 -9.28
CA ALA A 190 1.73 7.12 -9.38
C ALA A 190 1.65 5.69 -8.83
N ALA A 191 2.74 4.91 -8.93
CA ALA A 191 2.83 3.60 -8.31
C ALA A 191 2.88 3.72 -6.78
N LEU A 192 3.63 4.69 -6.27
CA LEU A 192 3.73 4.94 -4.84
C LEU A 192 2.45 5.48 -4.20
N GLU A 193 1.70 6.35 -4.88
CA GLU A 193 0.40 6.79 -4.35
C GLU A 193 -0.62 5.62 -4.30
N ARG A 194 -0.57 4.68 -5.26
CA ARG A 194 -1.33 3.42 -5.17
C ARG A 194 -0.89 2.55 -3.99
N ALA A 195 0.41 2.39 -3.79
CA ALA A 195 0.95 1.62 -2.66
C ALA A 195 0.55 2.23 -1.31
N LYS A 196 0.62 3.56 -1.20
CA LYS A 196 0.17 4.33 -0.04
C LYS A 196 -1.33 4.16 0.21
N GLY A 197 -2.15 4.17 -0.85
CA GLY A 197 -3.59 3.89 -0.76
C GLY A 197 -3.90 2.49 -0.20
N ALA A 198 -2.98 1.53 -0.37
CA ALA A 198 -3.05 0.19 0.20
C ALA A 198 -2.46 0.10 1.63
N GLY A 199 -2.07 1.23 2.24
CA GLY A 199 -1.53 1.25 3.61
C GLY A 199 -0.07 0.81 3.73
N LEU A 200 0.69 0.80 2.62
CA LEU A 200 2.09 0.38 2.58
C LEU A 200 3.02 1.57 2.87
N VAL A 201 4.18 1.29 3.47
CA VAL A 201 5.26 2.28 3.57
C VAL A 201 5.92 2.44 2.20
N THR A 202 6.13 3.66 1.74
CA THR A 202 6.67 3.93 0.39
C THR A 202 7.95 4.73 0.41
N VAL A 203 8.87 4.37 -0.48
CA VAL A 203 10.15 5.05 -0.72
C VAL A 203 10.24 5.40 -2.20
N HIS A 204 10.33 6.68 -2.51
CA HIS A 204 10.51 7.22 -3.85
C HIS A 204 12.00 7.28 -4.22
N GLY A 205 12.41 6.52 -5.22
CA GLY A 205 13.77 6.60 -5.75
C GLY A 205 14.22 5.35 -6.49
N ASP A 206 15.34 5.48 -7.18
CA ASP A 206 15.96 4.39 -7.92
C ASP A 206 16.64 3.41 -6.95
N ALA A 207 16.11 2.19 -6.91
CA ALA A 207 16.59 1.12 -6.04
C ALA A 207 17.95 0.54 -6.46
N THR A 208 18.48 0.88 -7.64
CA THR A 208 19.87 0.56 -8.00
C THR A 208 20.87 1.29 -7.11
N ASN A 209 20.46 2.44 -6.54
CA ASN A 209 21.26 3.22 -5.63
C ASN A 209 21.18 2.64 -4.20
N SER A 210 22.35 2.28 -3.64
CA SER A 210 22.48 1.71 -2.30
C SER A 210 21.81 2.57 -1.22
N SER A 211 21.85 3.89 -1.36
CA SER A 211 21.29 4.83 -0.39
C SER A 211 19.77 4.77 -0.32
N VAL A 212 19.08 4.49 -1.42
CA VAL A 212 17.63 4.33 -1.48
C VAL A 212 17.22 3.03 -0.79
N LEU A 213 17.95 1.93 -1.03
CA LEU A 213 17.74 0.67 -0.32
C LEU A 213 18.03 0.78 1.18
N ARG A 214 19.05 1.55 1.58
CA ARG A 214 19.30 1.88 2.99
C ARG A 214 18.14 2.67 3.59
N LEU A 215 17.57 3.61 2.86
CA LEU A 215 16.41 4.39 3.29
C LEU A 215 15.17 3.50 3.50
N ALA A 216 14.98 2.48 2.64
CA ALA A 216 13.96 1.45 2.79
C ALA A 216 14.23 0.46 3.94
N GLY A 217 15.34 0.61 4.65
CA GLY A 217 15.72 -0.28 5.75
C GLY A 217 16.19 -1.67 5.29
N ALA A 218 16.62 -1.83 4.03
CA ALA A 218 16.98 -3.13 3.44
C ALA A 218 17.99 -3.92 4.29
N GLN A 219 18.91 -3.23 4.98
CA GLN A 219 19.92 -3.82 5.87
C GLN A 219 19.36 -4.71 6.99
N HIS A 220 18.09 -4.50 7.35
CA HIS A 220 17.39 -5.23 8.41
C HIS A 220 16.14 -5.96 7.92
N ALA A 221 15.97 -6.03 6.61
CA ALA A 221 14.85 -6.73 6.00
C ALA A 221 14.99 -8.24 6.22
N LYS A 222 13.86 -8.91 6.49
CA LYS A 222 13.76 -10.37 6.49
C LYS A 222 13.88 -10.90 5.05
N SER A 223 13.21 -10.22 4.13
CA SER A 223 13.16 -10.57 2.71
C SER A 223 13.14 -9.34 1.81
N ILE A 224 13.67 -9.50 0.61
CA ILE A 224 13.69 -8.48 -0.43
C ILE A 224 13.12 -9.10 -1.70
N ILE A 225 12.06 -8.50 -2.23
CA ILE A 225 11.45 -8.87 -3.51
C ILE A 225 11.90 -7.86 -4.55
N VAL A 226 12.59 -8.33 -5.60
CA VAL A 226 13.04 -7.51 -6.72
C VAL A 226 12.09 -7.74 -7.90
N ALA A 227 11.20 -6.79 -8.13
CA ALA A 227 10.16 -6.82 -9.16
C ALA A 227 10.33 -5.67 -10.16
N ALA A 228 11.58 -5.40 -10.56
CA ALA A 228 11.92 -4.35 -11.51
C ALA A 228 11.31 -4.59 -12.91
N ASP A 229 11.20 -3.50 -13.68
CA ASP A 229 10.61 -3.54 -15.03
C ASP A 229 11.53 -4.19 -16.07
N ASN A 230 12.84 -4.13 -15.87
CA ASN A 230 13.84 -4.72 -16.75
C ASN A 230 14.89 -5.54 -15.96
N ASP A 231 15.48 -6.54 -16.62
CA ASP A 231 16.38 -7.51 -15.98
C ASP A 231 17.74 -6.89 -15.58
N ALA A 232 18.22 -5.87 -16.31
CA ALA A 232 19.48 -5.20 -15.98
C ALA A 232 19.38 -4.46 -14.63
N SER A 233 18.29 -3.72 -14.41
CA SER A 233 17.97 -3.12 -13.12
C SER A 233 17.76 -4.19 -12.05
N ALA A 234 17.09 -5.31 -12.37
CA ALA A 234 16.90 -6.40 -11.42
C ALA A 234 18.23 -7.01 -10.94
N VAL A 235 19.19 -7.24 -11.86
CA VAL A 235 20.55 -7.69 -11.55
C VAL A 235 21.24 -6.71 -10.60
N LEU A 236 21.27 -5.43 -10.96
CA LEU A 236 21.98 -4.41 -10.17
C LEU A 236 21.37 -4.22 -8.78
N VAL A 237 20.03 -4.15 -8.70
CA VAL A 237 19.31 -4.10 -7.42
C VAL A 237 19.62 -5.34 -6.58
N THR A 238 19.61 -6.53 -7.17
CA THR A 238 19.88 -7.79 -6.46
C THR A 238 21.29 -7.80 -5.88
N LEU A 239 22.29 -7.38 -6.67
CA LEU A 239 23.67 -7.27 -6.22
C LEU A 239 23.81 -6.30 -5.05
N THR A 240 23.26 -5.08 -5.19
CA THR A 240 23.29 -4.05 -4.14
C THR A 240 22.54 -4.50 -2.89
N ALA A 241 21.38 -5.16 -3.04
CA ALA A 241 20.60 -5.70 -1.94
C ALA A 241 21.37 -6.80 -1.19
N ARG A 242 22.05 -7.71 -1.89
CA ARG A 242 22.88 -8.75 -1.27
C ARG A 242 24.08 -8.17 -0.53
N GLU A 243 24.72 -7.13 -1.07
CA GLU A 243 25.80 -6.42 -0.39
C GLU A 243 25.31 -5.75 0.91
N LEU A 244 24.15 -5.10 0.87
CA LEU A 244 23.58 -4.38 2.01
C LEU A 244 22.99 -5.30 3.08
N ALA A 245 22.39 -6.41 2.65
CA ALA A 245 21.65 -7.34 3.50
C ALA A 245 22.07 -8.80 3.22
N PRO A 246 23.29 -9.22 3.65
CA PRO A 246 23.83 -10.53 3.32
C PRO A 246 22.98 -11.72 3.80
N LYS A 247 22.16 -11.51 4.83
CA LYS A 247 21.30 -12.55 5.44
C LYS A 247 19.84 -12.52 4.97
N ALA A 248 19.42 -11.48 4.25
CA ALA A 248 18.04 -11.37 3.80
C ALA A 248 17.76 -12.41 2.71
N LYS A 249 16.54 -12.94 2.66
CA LYS A 249 16.09 -13.78 1.55
C LYS A 249 15.74 -12.91 0.36
N ILE A 250 16.44 -13.04 -0.75
CA ILE A 250 16.25 -12.23 -1.95
C ILE A 250 15.51 -13.06 -3.00
N ILE A 251 14.33 -12.60 -3.40
CA ILE A 251 13.50 -13.21 -4.44
C ILE A 251 13.44 -12.22 -5.60
N ALA A 252 13.94 -12.62 -6.76
CA ALA A 252 13.96 -11.77 -7.95
C ALA A 252 13.03 -12.29 -9.04
N ALA A 253 12.23 -11.41 -9.62
CA ALA A 253 11.54 -11.69 -10.87
C ALA A 253 12.47 -11.41 -12.04
N VAL A 254 12.49 -12.32 -13.00
CA VAL A 254 13.25 -12.16 -14.25
C VAL A 254 12.29 -12.32 -15.43
N ARG A 255 12.46 -11.49 -16.45
CA ARG A 255 11.64 -11.51 -17.64
C ARG A 255 12.07 -12.61 -18.59
N GLU A 256 13.37 -12.70 -18.89
CA GLU A 256 13.93 -13.67 -19.82
C GLU A 256 14.74 -14.74 -19.08
N SER A 257 14.54 -16.01 -19.43
CA SER A 257 15.24 -17.14 -18.78
C SER A 257 16.75 -17.11 -19.01
N ASP A 258 17.21 -16.54 -20.12
CA ASP A 258 18.62 -16.32 -20.41
C ASP A 258 19.31 -15.51 -19.31
N ASN A 259 18.60 -14.57 -18.66
CA ASN A 259 19.16 -13.72 -17.60
C ASN A 259 19.07 -14.35 -16.20
N LEU A 260 18.44 -15.52 -16.05
CA LEU A 260 18.22 -16.16 -14.75
C LEU A 260 19.54 -16.42 -14.02
N HIS A 261 20.56 -16.87 -14.74
CA HIS A 261 21.87 -17.16 -14.15
C HIS A 261 22.55 -15.90 -13.58
N LEU A 262 22.36 -14.74 -14.20
CA LEU A 262 22.91 -13.46 -13.72
C LEU A 262 22.29 -13.05 -12.38
N LEU A 263 20.97 -13.24 -12.22
CA LEU A 263 20.28 -12.94 -10.96
C LEU A 263 20.76 -13.85 -9.82
N LYS A 264 20.93 -15.16 -10.11
CA LYS A 264 21.48 -16.11 -9.13
C LYS A 264 22.91 -15.77 -8.74
N GLN A 265 23.77 -15.46 -9.71
CA GLN A 265 25.16 -15.03 -9.46
C GLN A 265 25.24 -13.71 -8.68
N SER A 266 24.25 -12.82 -8.87
CA SER A 266 24.14 -11.56 -8.11
C SER A 266 23.64 -11.76 -6.68
N GLY A 267 23.28 -12.98 -6.30
CA GLY A 267 22.90 -13.34 -4.95
C GLY A 267 21.39 -13.45 -4.71
N ALA A 268 20.56 -13.63 -5.74
CA ALA A 268 19.17 -14.03 -5.53
C ALA A 268 19.10 -15.47 -4.99
N ASP A 269 18.37 -15.70 -3.90
CA ASP A 269 18.13 -17.04 -3.35
C ASP A 269 17.08 -17.80 -4.18
N SER A 270 16.12 -17.06 -4.74
CA SER A 270 15.06 -17.60 -5.59
C SER A 270 14.76 -16.66 -6.75
N THR A 271 14.46 -17.23 -7.91
CA THR A 271 14.18 -16.50 -9.14
C THR A 271 12.90 -16.99 -9.79
N VAL A 272 12.03 -16.08 -10.21
CA VAL A 272 10.76 -16.40 -10.89
C VAL A 272 10.79 -15.84 -12.31
N VAL A 273 10.69 -16.72 -13.33
CA VAL A 273 10.65 -16.32 -14.74
C VAL A 273 9.20 -15.97 -15.12
N SER A 274 8.87 -14.68 -15.15
CA SER A 274 7.47 -14.27 -15.32
C SER A 274 6.94 -14.53 -16.73
N SER A 275 7.74 -14.28 -17.76
CA SER A 275 7.28 -14.34 -19.15
C SER A 275 7.02 -15.77 -19.62
N GLU A 276 7.89 -16.71 -19.25
CA GLU A 276 7.68 -18.12 -19.58
C GLU A 276 6.47 -18.70 -18.87
N THR A 277 6.25 -18.35 -17.60
CA THR A 277 5.09 -18.83 -16.84
C THR A 277 3.79 -18.36 -17.50
N ALA A 278 3.70 -17.07 -17.83
CA ALA A 278 2.56 -16.52 -18.56
C ALA A 278 2.42 -17.15 -19.96
N GLY A 279 3.52 -17.34 -20.69
CA GLY A 279 3.53 -17.97 -22.01
C GLY A 279 3.02 -19.42 -21.99
N ARG A 280 3.41 -20.20 -20.98
CA ARG A 280 2.90 -21.58 -20.79
C ARG A 280 1.39 -21.58 -20.52
N LEU A 281 0.91 -20.66 -19.68
CA LEU A 281 -0.53 -20.51 -19.42
C LEU A 281 -1.29 -20.10 -20.67
N LEU A 282 -0.77 -19.18 -21.49
CA LEU A 282 -1.39 -18.80 -22.77
C LEU A 282 -1.49 -19.99 -23.73
N GLY A 283 -0.45 -20.83 -23.81
CA GLY A 283 -0.47 -22.05 -24.61
C GLY A 283 -1.53 -23.04 -24.12
N ILE A 284 -1.60 -23.27 -22.80
CA ILE A 284 -2.60 -24.16 -22.17
C ILE A 284 -4.02 -23.63 -22.40
N ALA A 285 -4.22 -22.30 -22.34
CA ALA A 285 -5.53 -21.67 -22.51
C ALA A 285 -6.17 -21.95 -23.88
N THR A 286 -5.37 -22.25 -24.91
CA THR A 286 -5.90 -22.57 -26.25
C THR A 286 -6.69 -23.88 -26.31
N GLN A 287 -6.33 -24.84 -25.46
CA GLN A 287 -6.95 -26.17 -25.42
C GLN A 287 -7.81 -26.36 -24.18
N THR A 288 -7.35 -25.86 -23.03
CA THR A 288 -7.94 -26.11 -21.73
C THR A 288 -7.96 -24.82 -20.89
N PRO A 289 -8.82 -23.85 -21.21
CA PRO A 289 -8.89 -22.57 -20.50
C PRO A 289 -9.24 -22.74 -19.01
N SER A 290 -10.11 -23.70 -18.67
CA SER A 290 -10.49 -23.98 -17.27
C SER A 290 -9.33 -24.44 -16.39
N VAL A 291 -8.24 -24.97 -16.96
CA VAL A 291 -7.03 -25.31 -16.20
C VAL A 291 -6.30 -24.03 -15.78
N VAL A 292 -6.30 -23.00 -16.62
CA VAL A 292 -5.67 -21.71 -16.30
C VAL A 292 -6.44 -21.02 -15.18
N GLU A 293 -7.78 -21.01 -15.25
CA GLU A 293 -8.63 -20.49 -14.17
C GLU A 293 -8.31 -21.18 -12.83
N MET A 294 -8.19 -22.51 -12.83
CA MET A 294 -7.83 -23.26 -11.62
C MET A 294 -6.41 -22.94 -11.11
N MET A 295 -5.44 -22.72 -12.01
CA MET A 295 -4.09 -22.32 -11.61
C MET A 295 -4.07 -20.91 -11.02
N GLU A 296 -4.87 -19.98 -11.56
CA GLU A 296 -5.00 -18.63 -11.01
C GLU A 296 -5.68 -18.64 -9.64
N ASP A 297 -6.72 -19.47 -9.45
CA ASP A 297 -7.37 -19.67 -8.16
C ASP A 297 -6.38 -20.21 -7.12
N LEU A 298 -5.54 -21.20 -7.46
CA LEU A 298 -4.55 -21.77 -6.54
C LEU A 298 -3.44 -20.78 -6.12
N LEU A 299 -3.17 -19.77 -6.94
CA LEU A 299 -2.18 -18.72 -6.67
C LEU A 299 -2.80 -17.52 -5.94
N THR A 300 -4.11 -17.49 -5.76
CA THR A 300 -4.85 -16.39 -5.14
C THR A 300 -5.36 -16.84 -3.76
N PRO A 301 -4.81 -16.32 -2.65
CA PRO A 301 -5.15 -16.78 -1.29
C PRO A 301 -6.66 -16.77 -0.96
N ASP A 302 -7.42 -15.86 -1.56
CA ASP A 302 -8.85 -15.65 -1.28
C ASP A 302 -9.81 -16.46 -2.16
N ALA A 303 -9.32 -17.24 -3.14
CA ALA A 303 -10.15 -17.95 -4.12
C ALA A 303 -10.63 -19.35 -3.67
N GLY A 304 -10.37 -19.76 -2.43
CA GLY A 304 -10.92 -20.96 -1.80
C GLY A 304 -10.04 -22.22 -1.85
N PHE A 305 -9.12 -22.32 -2.82
CA PHE A 305 -8.02 -23.29 -2.81
C PHE A 305 -6.68 -22.56 -2.72
N ALA A 306 -5.80 -23.02 -1.84
CA ALA A 306 -4.46 -22.46 -1.69
C ALA A 306 -3.42 -23.57 -1.58
N ILE A 307 -2.27 -23.40 -2.22
CA ILE A 307 -1.14 -24.31 -2.04
C ILE A 307 -0.48 -23.98 -0.69
N ALA A 308 -0.30 -25.00 0.14
CA ALA A 308 0.20 -24.86 1.49
C ALA A 308 1.29 -25.89 1.79
N GLU A 309 2.12 -25.57 2.78
CA GLU A 309 3.14 -26.49 3.28
C GLU A 309 2.89 -26.76 4.77
N ARG A 310 2.89 -28.03 5.17
CA ARG A 310 2.78 -28.45 6.58
C ARG A 310 3.79 -29.54 6.91
N GLU A 311 4.15 -29.68 8.17
CA GLU A 311 4.97 -30.80 8.63
C GLU A 311 4.17 -32.12 8.60
N VAL A 312 4.89 -33.22 8.36
CA VAL A 312 4.36 -34.57 8.52
C VAL A 312 4.03 -34.81 9.99
N THR A 313 2.87 -35.40 10.27
CA THR A 313 2.50 -35.77 11.64
C THR A 313 3.03 -37.17 11.99
N PRO A 314 3.27 -37.48 13.29
CA PRO A 314 3.80 -38.79 13.70
C PRO A 314 2.95 -40.01 13.29
N LYS A 315 1.68 -39.80 12.93
CA LYS A 315 0.77 -40.86 12.44
C LYS A 315 0.91 -41.14 10.95
N GLU A 316 1.52 -40.21 10.21
CA GLU A 316 1.73 -40.28 8.76
C GLU A 316 3.14 -40.79 8.42
N GLU A 317 4.05 -40.82 9.40
CA GLU A 317 5.41 -41.37 9.27
C GLU A 317 5.38 -42.84 8.83
N GLY A 318 6.26 -43.20 7.88
CA GLY A 318 6.29 -44.51 7.25
C GLY A 318 5.14 -44.77 6.26
N GLY A 319 4.13 -43.89 6.22
CA GLY A 319 3.04 -43.94 5.26
C GLY A 319 3.41 -43.35 3.90
N SER A 320 2.64 -43.72 2.88
CA SER A 320 2.82 -43.14 1.53
C SER A 320 2.09 -41.80 1.41
N PRO A 321 2.73 -40.76 0.86
CA PRO A 321 2.10 -39.45 0.67
C PRO A 321 0.88 -39.48 -0.27
N ARG A 322 0.72 -40.56 -1.05
CA ARG A 322 -0.41 -40.76 -1.98
C ARG A 322 -1.72 -41.15 -1.28
N HIS A 323 -1.65 -41.67 -0.06
CA HIS A 323 -2.82 -42.18 0.68
C HIS A 323 -3.28 -41.23 1.80
N LEU A 324 -2.79 -39.99 1.80
CA LEU A 324 -3.21 -38.99 2.75
C LEU A 324 -4.59 -38.42 2.38
N HIS A 325 -5.31 -37.91 3.38
CA HIS A 325 -6.58 -37.22 3.18
C HIS A 325 -6.43 -35.96 2.32
N ASP A 326 -5.30 -35.27 2.47
CA ASP A 326 -5.01 -34.05 1.74
C ASP A 326 -4.51 -34.38 0.33
N ILE A 327 -4.81 -33.51 -0.64
CA ILE A 327 -4.25 -33.64 -1.99
C ILE A 327 -2.79 -33.16 -1.94
N VAL A 328 -1.87 -34.10 -1.75
CA VAL A 328 -0.42 -33.84 -1.70
C VAL A 328 0.15 -33.84 -3.11
N LEU A 329 0.81 -32.73 -3.47
CA LEU A 329 1.48 -32.53 -4.75
C LEU A 329 2.95 -32.97 -4.71
N GLY A 330 3.58 -32.86 -3.54
CA GLY A 330 4.98 -33.23 -3.35
C GLY A 330 5.41 -33.14 -1.89
N VAL A 331 6.65 -33.56 -1.63
CA VAL A 331 7.26 -33.58 -0.31
C VAL A 331 8.58 -32.83 -0.36
N VAL A 332 8.79 -31.94 0.60
CA VAL A 332 10.01 -31.18 0.78
C VAL A 332 10.85 -31.89 1.84
N ARG A 333 11.91 -32.57 1.39
CA ARG A 333 12.90 -33.25 2.23
C ARG A 333 14.23 -32.50 2.15
N GLU A 334 14.79 -32.14 3.30
CA GLU A 334 16.03 -31.34 3.39
C GLU A 334 16.01 -30.04 2.55
N GLY A 335 14.83 -29.43 2.39
CA GLY A 335 14.64 -28.22 1.59
C GLY A 335 14.57 -28.43 0.08
N ARG A 336 14.57 -29.68 -0.40
CA ARG A 336 14.36 -30.02 -1.83
C ARG A 336 12.94 -30.54 -2.03
N LEU A 337 12.21 -29.94 -2.98
CA LEU A 337 10.90 -30.43 -3.40
C LEU A 337 11.07 -31.68 -4.27
N VAL A 338 10.53 -32.79 -3.79
CA VAL A 338 10.44 -34.06 -4.50
C VAL A 338 8.97 -34.31 -4.83
N ARG A 339 8.70 -34.81 -6.04
CA ARG A 339 7.32 -35.07 -6.48
C ARG A 339 6.75 -36.29 -5.75
N VAL A 340 5.44 -36.27 -5.54
CA VAL A 340 4.71 -37.36 -4.85
C VAL A 340 4.79 -38.72 -5.57
N ASP A 341 5.14 -38.72 -6.85
CA ASP A 341 5.28 -39.91 -7.67
C ASP A 341 6.70 -40.49 -7.68
N ALA A 342 7.69 -39.81 -7.09
CA ALA A 342 9.06 -40.27 -7.04
C ALA A 342 9.25 -41.41 -6.02
N PRO A 343 10.03 -42.46 -6.36
CA PRO A 343 10.27 -43.60 -5.45
C PRO A 343 11.04 -43.20 -4.19
N GLU A 344 11.74 -42.07 -4.22
CA GLU A 344 12.49 -41.48 -3.10
C GLU A 344 11.59 -41.09 -1.92
N VAL A 345 10.27 -40.95 -2.15
CA VAL A 345 9.29 -40.53 -1.14
C VAL A 345 8.11 -41.51 -1.06
N ASP A 346 8.37 -42.79 -1.27
CA ASP A 346 7.35 -43.82 -1.07
C ASP A 346 6.93 -43.95 0.41
N ALA A 347 7.81 -43.57 1.33
CA ALA A 347 7.54 -43.47 2.76
C ALA A 347 7.94 -42.08 3.30
N LEU A 348 7.06 -41.50 4.10
CA LEU A 348 7.28 -40.23 4.78
C LEU A 348 8.20 -40.39 5.99
N GLU A 349 9.10 -39.43 6.18
CA GLU A 349 10.05 -39.38 7.28
C GLU A 349 9.73 -38.25 8.26
N ALA A 350 10.17 -38.39 9.50
CA ALA A 350 10.07 -37.33 10.50
C ALA A 350 10.89 -36.11 10.03
N GLY A 351 10.24 -34.94 9.97
CA GLY A 351 10.85 -33.70 9.47
C GLY A 351 10.58 -33.40 8.00
N ASP A 352 9.95 -34.31 7.26
CA ASP A 352 9.41 -34.01 5.94
C ASP A 352 8.31 -32.93 6.03
N ARG A 353 8.24 -32.10 4.99
CA ARG A 353 7.14 -31.13 4.83
C ARG A 353 6.31 -31.48 3.59
N LEU A 354 5.00 -31.55 3.73
CA LEU A 354 4.07 -31.89 2.68
C LEU A 354 3.60 -30.62 1.97
N LEU A 355 3.75 -30.58 0.65
CA LEU A 355 3.16 -29.57 -0.22
C LEU A 355 1.78 -30.07 -0.65
N TYR A 356 0.71 -29.46 -0.15
CA TYR A 356 -0.66 -29.91 -0.37
C TYR A 356 -1.60 -28.79 -0.76
N ILE A 357 -2.73 -29.15 -1.38
CA ILE A 357 -3.81 -28.20 -1.68
C ILE A 357 -4.71 -28.11 -0.44
N ARG A 358 -4.72 -26.92 0.18
CA ARG A 358 -5.65 -26.59 1.25
C ARG A 358 -6.93 -26.05 0.66
N SER A 359 -8.07 -26.62 1.04
CA SER A 359 -9.39 -26.03 0.77
C SER A 359 -9.84 -25.27 2.01
N ARG A 360 -10.16 -23.97 1.88
CA ARG A 360 -10.88 -23.26 2.94
C ARG A 360 -12.32 -23.78 2.93
N ARG A 361 -12.62 -24.73 3.82
CA ARG A 361 -14.01 -25.16 4.05
C ARG A 361 -14.80 -23.97 4.57
N THR A 362 -15.84 -23.57 3.85
CA THR A 362 -16.81 -22.57 4.31
C THR A 362 -17.53 -23.11 5.56
N PRO A 363 -17.75 -22.32 6.62
CA PRO A 363 -18.42 -22.78 7.85
C PRO A 363 -19.84 -23.35 7.62
N SER A 364 -20.44 -23.09 6.46
CA SER A 364 -21.78 -23.59 6.09
C SER A 364 -21.84 -25.09 5.80
N ASP A 365 -20.73 -25.76 5.51
CA ASP A 365 -20.75 -27.20 5.19
C ASP A 365 -20.87 -28.12 6.42
N ASP A 366 -20.45 -27.66 7.61
CA ASP A 366 -20.64 -28.42 8.86
C ASP A 366 -22.11 -28.46 9.28
N SER A 367 -22.86 -27.39 9.03
CA SER A 367 -24.30 -27.31 9.37
C SER A 367 -25.17 -28.23 8.51
N ARG A 368 -24.75 -28.55 7.27
CA ARG A 368 -25.46 -29.51 6.40
C ARG A 368 -25.15 -30.97 6.74
N ARG A 369 -23.97 -31.26 7.31
CA ARG A 369 -23.62 -32.60 7.77
C ARG A 369 -24.18 -32.91 9.16
N ALA A 370 -24.26 -31.93 10.05
CA ALA A 370 -24.91 -32.09 11.36
C ALA A 370 -26.41 -32.43 11.23
N GLY A 371 -27.08 -32.00 10.16
CA GLY A 371 -28.49 -32.33 9.88
C GLY A 371 -28.72 -33.64 9.11
N ALA A 372 -27.67 -34.35 8.69
CA ALA A 372 -27.78 -35.57 7.86
C ALA A 372 -27.44 -36.87 8.62
N GLN A 373 -27.32 -36.80 9.97
CA GLN A 373 -27.26 -37.99 10.80
C GLN A 373 -28.67 -38.61 10.84
N ARG A 374 -28.89 -39.66 10.03
CA ARG A 374 -30.13 -40.44 10.05
C ARG A 374 -30.30 -41.13 11.42
N PRO A 375 -31.51 -41.17 11.99
CA PRO A 375 -31.81 -41.99 13.15
C PRO A 375 -31.69 -43.47 12.77
N GLY A 376 -31.19 -44.27 13.71
CA GLY A 376 -30.78 -45.65 13.49
C GLY A 376 -31.92 -46.62 13.22
N ASP A 377 -31.54 -47.82 12.80
CA ASP A 377 -32.29 -49.04 13.05
C ASP A 377 -31.31 -50.21 13.15
N ASP A 378 -31.41 -50.90 14.28
CA ASP A 378 -30.79 -52.17 14.61
C ASP A 378 -31.41 -53.33 13.81
N ALA A 379 -30.68 -54.46 13.82
CA ALA A 379 -31.16 -55.85 13.78
C ALA A 379 -31.16 -56.65 12.45
N THR A 380 -30.12 -57.49 12.36
CA THR A 380 -30.06 -58.92 11.95
C THR A 380 -30.21 -59.38 10.48
N PRO A 381 -29.49 -60.46 10.07
CA PRO A 381 -29.35 -60.90 8.69
C PRO A 381 -30.08 -62.22 8.38
N HIS A 382 -30.75 -62.39 7.23
CA HIS A 382 -31.04 -63.73 6.68
C HIS A 382 -31.33 -63.76 5.16
N LEU A 383 -30.68 -64.74 4.49
CA LEU A 383 -31.11 -65.58 3.35
C LEU A 383 -31.25 -64.99 1.91
N ARG A 384 -30.47 -65.61 0.99
CA ARG A 384 -30.63 -65.66 -0.49
C ARG A 384 -31.79 -66.61 -0.89
N PRO A 385 -32.07 -66.89 -2.19
CA PRO A 385 -32.20 -66.04 -3.41
C PRO A 385 -33.53 -66.32 -4.17
N ALA A 386 -33.82 -65.58 -5.26
CA ALA A 386 -34.38 -66.07 -6.55
C ALA A 386 -35.39 -65.13 -7.27
N GLN A 387 -35.10 -64.91 -8.56
CA GLN A 387 -36.00 -64.99 -9.73
C GLN A 387 -36.96 -63.85 -10.15
N ARG A 388 -36.78 -63.53 -11.45
CA ARG A 388 -37.73 -63.05 -12.49
C ARG A 388 -38.19 -61.59 -12.41
N ALA A 389 -38.55 -60.90 -13.50
CA ALA A 389 -38.25 -60.88 -14.93
C ALA A 389 -39.21 -59.83 -15.52
N SER A 390 -38.78 -59.09 -16.53
CA SER A 390 -39.58 -58.45 -17.59
C SER A 390 -40.55 -57.30 -17.24
N ALA A 391 -40.31 -56.14 -17.86
CA ALA A 391 -41.29 -55.54 -18.78
C ALA A 391 -40.61 -54.53 -19.73
N LEU A 392 -40.95 -54.69 -21.01
CA LEU A 392 -40.48 -53.98 -22.18
C LEU A 392 -41.16 -52.60 -22.41
N ALA A 393 -40.55 -51.88 -23.37
CA ALA A 393 -41.11 -50.84 -24.26
C ALA A 393 -41.23 -49.43 -23.65
N GLY A 394 -40.74 -48.35 -24.26
CA GLY A 394 -40.34 -48.11 -25.66
C GLY A 394 -41.14 -46.93 -26.19
N ARG A 395 -40.49 -45.78 -26.48
CA ARG A 395 -40.67 -44.97 -27.71
C ARG A 395 -39.98 -43.59 -27.61
N ARG A 396 -39.21 -43.32 -28.67
CA ARG A 396 -38.73 -42.05 -29.26
C ARG A 396 -39.91 -41.05 -29.42
N ARG A 397 -39.82 -39.72 -29.58
CA ARG A 397 -38.78 -38.71 -29.91
C ARG A 397 -39.39 -37.28 -29.68
N PRO A 398 -38.79 -36.13 -30.08
CA PRO A 398 -38.57 -34.99 -29.18
C PRO A 398 -39.33 -33.70 -29.58
N GLY A 399 -39.21 -32.63 -28.79
CA GLY A 399 -39.66 -31.31 -29.21
C GLY A 399 -39.33 -30.15 -28.28
N ARG A 400 -38.51 -29.23 -28.81
CA ARG A 400 -38.52 -27.76 -28.63
C ARG A 400 -37.89 -27.14 -27.38
N ARG A 401 -36.73 -26.50 -27.62
CA ARG A 401 -36.28 -25.26 -26.96
C ARG A 401 -37.16 -24.08 -27.42
N PRO A 402 -37.15 -22.97 -26.68
CA PRO A 402 -36.77 -21.71 -27.32
C PRO A 402 -35.73 -20.91 -26.53
N ALA A 403 -34.97 -20.14 -27.32
CA ALA A 403 -33.96 -19.19 -26.91
C ALA A 403 -34.57 -17.93 -26.27
N TYR A 404 -33.84 -17.28 -25.37
CA TYR A 404 -34.11 -15.92 -24.91
C TYR A 404 -33.05 -14.96 -25.45
N ARG A 405 -33.52 -13.92 -26.16
CA ARG A 405 -32.75 -12.83 -26.76
C ARG A 405 -32.78 -11.60 -25.83
N HIS A 406 -31.63 -10.93 -25.77
CA HIS A 406 -31.34 -9.50 -25.56
C HIS A 406 -32.43 -8.51 -25.08
N ARG A 407 -32.02 -7.64 -24.15
CA ARG A 407 -32.43 -6.22 -24.12
C ARG A 407 -31.23 -5.31 -23.83
N CYS A 408 -30.74 -4.65 -24.88
CA CYS A 408 -29.96 -3.41 -24.77
C CYS A 408 -30.91 -2.23 -24.52
N ARG A 409 -30.43 -1.20 -23.81
CA ARG A 409 -31.09 0.09 -23.68
C ARG A 409 -30.13 1.17 -24.17
N ASP A 410 -30.59 1.94 -25.14
CA ASP A 410 -29.95 3.07 -25.77
C ASP A 410 -29.58 4.19 -24.78
N ARG A 411 -28.42 4.82 -25.01
CA ARG A 411 -28.30 6.28 -25.15
C ARG A 411 -27.16 6.59 -26.12
N GLY A 412 -27.53 7.17 -27.26
CA GLY A 412 -26.59 7.65 -28.26
C GLY A 412 -26.02 9.03 -27.93
N VAL A 413 -24.82 9.30 -28.45
CA VAL A 413 -24.42 10.62 -28.93
C VAL A 413 -23.65 10.40 -30.24
N ALA A 414 -24.12 11.06 -31.29
CA ALA A 414 -23.59 11.03 -32.65
C ALA A 414 -22.35 11.95 -32.78
N GLY A 415 -21.45 11.63 -33.71
CA GLY A 415 -20.29 12.49 -34.00
C GLY A 415 -19.34 12.02 -35.10
N ARG A 416 -19.88 11.76 -36.29
CA ARG A 416 -19.28 11.77 -37.66
C ARG A 416 -17.82 11.32 -37.90
N VAL A 417 -17.75 10.28 -38.73
CA VAL A 417 -16.66 9.87 -39.62
C VAL A 417 -16.56 10.81 -40.84
N ALA A 418 -15.35 11.07 -41.34
CA ALA A 418 -15.08 11.19 -42.76
C ALA A 418 -13.65 10.75 -43.08
N ALA A 419 -13.54 9.77 -43.99
CA ALA A 419 -12.33 9.16 -44.50
C ALA A 419 -12.06 9.61 -45.95
N ALA A 420 -10.96 9.08 -46.52
CA ALA A 420 -10.46 9.16 -47.90
C ALA A 420 -9.46 10.32 -48.15
N GLY A 421 -8.29 10.13 -48.77
CA GLY A 421 -7.77 9.00 -49.52
C GLY A 421 -7.38 9.41 -50.95
N ARG A 422 -6.06 9.60 -51.16
CA ARG A 422 -5.28 9.50 -52.42
C ARG A 422 -5.06 10.74 -53.32
N PRO A 423 -3.96 10.74 -54.13
CA PRO A 423 -3.02 11.87 -54.28
C PRO A 423 -2.91 12.45 -55.70
N ALA A 424 -2.20 13.58 -55.85
CA ALA A 424 -1.59 14.03 -57.12
C ALA A 424 -0.39 14.97 -56.88
N GLN A 425 0.74 14.71 -57.54
CA GLN A 425 1.87 15.62 -57.85
C GLN A 425 1.67 16.20 -59.28
N PRO A 426 2.57 17.01 -59.92
CA PRO A 426 3.80 17.72 -59.49
C PRO A 426 3.92 19.19 -60.01
N GLY A 427 5.06 19.86 -59.71
CA GLY A 427 5.58 21.06 -60.40
C GLY A 427 5.47 22.34 -59.55
N THR A 428 6.46 23.24 -59.41
CA THR A 428 7.67 23.57 -60.17
C THR A 428 8.56 24.47 -59.30
N ASP A 429 9.88 24.36 -59.52
CA ASP A 429 10.95 25.37 -59.43
C ASP A 429 10.78 26.65 -58.59
N LEU A 430 11.79 26.92 -57.75
CA LEU A 430 12.69 28.07 -57.96
C LEU A 430 13.96 27.97 -57.10
N ARG A 431 15.09 27.99 -57.81
CA ARG A 431 16.47 28.24 -57.38
C ARG A 431 16.60 29.53 -56.56
N TRP A 432 17.59 29.59 -55.67
CA TRP A 432 18.71 30.56 -55.78
C TRP A 432 19.91 30.09 -54.92
N SER A 433 21.03 29.87 -55.60
CA SER A 433 22.43 29.82 -55.13
C SER A 433 22.84 31.18 -54.55
N GLY A 434 23.68 31.36 -53.54
CA GLY A 434 25.04 30.86 -53.38
C GLY A 434 25.95 31.99 -52.88
N GLY A 435 27.17 31.64 -52.45
CA GLY A 435 28.30 32.55 -52.19
C GLY A 435 28.46 32.94 -50.71
N ALA A 436 29.42 32.34 -49.99
CA ALA A 436 30.81 32.82 -49.84
C ALA A 436 30.85 34.14 -49.05
N GLY A 437 31.58 34.33 -47.96
CA GLY A 437 32.74 33.65 -47.38
C GLY A 437 33.56 34.76 -46.70
N GLN A 438 34.16 34.48 -45.53
CA GLN A 438 35.40 35.08 -44.99
C GLN A 438 35.46 34.85 -43.48
N GLY A 439 36.62 34.39 -43.01
CA GLY A 439 36.89 34.11 -41.61
C GLY A 439 37.77 35.18 -40.94
N VAL A 440 38.63 34.69 -40.04
CA VAL A 440 39.62 35.40 -39.21
C VAL A 440 38.95 35.93 -37.91
N GLN A 441 39.41 35.65 -36.67
CA GLN A 441 40.77 35.56 -36.16
C GLN A 441 40.88 34.78 -34.83
N LEU A 442 42.10 34.33 -34.56
CA LEU A 442 42.60 33.52 -33.43
C LEU A 442 42.54 34.20 -32.04
N GLY A 443 42.55 33.36 -31.00
CA GLY A 443 43.02 33.70 -29.65
C GLY A 443 43.38 32.45 -28.82
N ARG A 444 44.60 31.93 -28.98
CA ARG A 444 45.25 30.87 -28.18
C ARG A 444 46.12 31.53 -27.08
N ARG A 445 46.14 30.97 -25.86
CA ARG A 445 47.31 30.85 -24.93
C ARG A 445 46.84 30.05 -23.69
N GLN A 446 47.19 28.77 -23.53
CA GLN A 446 48.42 28.17 -22.96
C GLN A 446 48.71 28.47 -21.48
N ALA A 447 48.58 27.40 -20.67
CA ALA A 447 49.48 26.84 -19.66
C ALA A 447 50.12 27.72 -18.56
N ALA A 448 49.83 27.34 -17.31
CA ALA A 448 50.79 27.08 -16.23
C ALA A 448 50.20 26.02 -15.30
#